data_AF-A0A014NPM8-F1
#
_entry.id   AF-A0A014NPM8-F1
#
_cell.length_a   1.000
_cell.length_b   1.000
_cell.length_c   1.000
_cell.angle_alpha   90.00
_cell.angle_beta   90.00
_cell.angle_gamma   90.00
#
_symmetry.space_group_name_H-M   'P 1'
#
loop_
_entity.id
_entity.type
_entity.pdbx_description
1 polymer ?
#
loop_
_entity_poly.entity_id
_entity_poly.type
_entity_poly.pdbx_seq_one_letter_code
_entity_poly.pdbx_strand_id
1 'polypeptide(L)'
;MTLTDHLYNDVPHASRHEHQEFIAQFSGVKKEVFRLVHGNKGTTDIPVFNTKDMRLGLGLHLIDFLRNSNDTEFKNFALNKNLNGKNLDRILNFVFQPEFHVPRMVSTDNFKEVKLREMSAEEAVRAYNFAALSAHMKNKDDACKVMGIAINNARKDVIDLLFSKFSFTREDLIKKTNMYYDIEYSLSDSDADEKILKDFLERGLVEPNHVFRKINSGDTMLDNAINNDNKKMINILLEYGAMTGEEINNHS
;
A
#
# COMPACT_ATOMS: atom_id res chain seq x y z
N MET A 1 -17.46 12.16 9.76
CA MET A 1 -16.95 11.02 8.96
C MET A 1 -15.69 11.49 8.30
N THR A 2 -14.54 11.00 8.73
CA THR A 2 -13.27 11.23 8.04
C THR A 2 -13.28 10.40 6.75
N LEU A 3 -12.86 10.98 5.64
CA LEU A 3 -12.77 10.41 4.28
C LEU A 3 -11.74 9.25 4.16
N THR A 4 -11.58 8.43 5.19
CA THR A 4 -10.72 7.25 5.16
C THR A 4 -11.38 6.05 4.48
N ASP A 5 -12.66 6.19 4.11
CA ASP A 5 -13.53 5.11 3.65
C ASP A 5 -13.28 4.69 2.19
N HIS A 6 -12.13 5.06 1.60
CA HIS A 6 -11.90 4.95 0.15
C HIS A 6 -10.42 4.73 -0.21
N LEU A 7 -9.69 3.93 0.56
CA LEU A 7 -8.25 3.73 0.29
C LEU A 7 -7.96 2.80 -0.89
N TYR A 8 -8.84 1.82 -1.16
CA TYR A 8 -8.59 0.75 -2.13
C TYR A 8 -9.85 0.40 -2.91
N ASN A 9 -9.73 0.41 -4.24
CA ASN A 9 -10.79 0.01 -5.17
C ASN A 9 -10.84 -1.50 -5.37
N ASP A 10 -9.84 -2.22 -4.85
CA ASP A 10 -9.73 -3.65 -4.93
C ASP A 10 -10.18 -4.32 -3.63
N VAL A 11 -10.72 -5.53 -3.75
CA VAL A 11 -10.94 -6.40 -2.59
C VAL A 11 -9.55 -6.73 -1.99
N PRO A 12 -9.21 -6.35 -0.76
CA PRO A 12 -7.90 -6.64 -0.20
C PRO A 12 -7.72 -8.14 0.04
N HIS A 13 -6.52 -8.51 0.43
CA HIS A 13 -6.19 -9.88 0.75
C HIS A 13 -7.14 -10.47 1.83
N ALA A 14 -7.49 -11.76 1.70
CA ALA A 14 -8.43 -12.45 2.58
C ALA A 14 -8.08 -12.28 4.08
N SER A 15 -6.77 -12.28 4.40
CA SER A 15 -6.21 -12.11 5.74
C SER A 15 -6.37 -10.70 6.35
N ARG A 16 -6.97 -9.74 5.63
CA ARG A 16 -7.26 -8.39 6.15
C ARG A 16 -8.72 -8.20 6.53
N HIS A 17 -9.61 -9.15 6.20
CA HIS A 17 -11.03 -9.04 6.46
C HIS A 17 -11.37 -9.33 7.93
N GLU A 18 -12.47 -8.77 8.42
CA GLU A 18 -13.00 -9.07 9.77
C GLU A 18 -13.55 -10.51 9.87
N HIS A 19 -14.11 -11.05 8.79
CA HIS A 19 -14.78 -12.36 8.77
C HIS A 19 -14.04 -13.36 7.89
N GLN A 20 -12.73 -13.49 8.09
CA GLN A 20 -11.85 -14.34 7.27
C GLN A 20 -12.33 -15.79 7.23
N GLU A 21 -12.74 -16.33 8.37
CA GLU A 21 -13.25 -17.70 8.48
C GLU A 21 -14.52 -17.92 7.65
N PHE A 22 -15.40 -16.92 7.59
CA PHE A 22 -16.61 -16.98 6.77
C PHE A 22 -16.27 -17.01 5.28
N ILE A 23 -15.27 -16.25 4.82
CA ILE A 23 -14.87 -16.27 3.41
C ILE A 23 -14.05 -17.52 3.08
N ALA A 24 -13.30 -18.05 4.05
CA ALA A 24 -12.47 -19.23 3.85
C ALA A 24 -13.25 -20.49 3.41
N GLN A 25 -14.54 -20.56 3.72
CA GLN A 25 -15.42 -21.66 3.29
C GLN A 25 -15.67 -21.67 1.77
N PHE A 26 -15.52 -20.51 1.10
CA PHE A 26 -15.74 -20.36 -0.33
C PHE A 26 -14.41 -20.40 -1.09
N SER A 27 -14.16 -21.51 -1.78
CA SER A 27 -12.84 -21.82 -2.33
C SER A 27 -12.42 -20.95 -3.52
N GLY A 28 -13.39 -20.40 -4.27
CA GLY A 28 -13.16 -19.54 -5.42
C GLY A 28 -13.08 -18.07 -5.01
N VAL A 29 -14.07 -17.57 -4.27
CA VAL A 29 -14.17 -16.13 -3.97
C VAL A 29 -13.02 -15.65 -3.09
N LYS A 30 -12.44 -16.52 -2.25
CA LYS A 30 -11.24 -16.20 -1.46
C LYS A 30 -10.01 -15.88 -2.32
N LYS A 31 -10.02 -16.28 -3.60
CA LYS A 31 -8.97 -15.98 -4.60
C LYS A 31 -9.33 -14.77 -5.46
N GLU A 32 -10.56 -14.25 -5.36
CA GLU A 32 -11.00 -13.03 -6.07
C GLU A 32 -10.59 -11.75 -5.32
N VAL A 33 -9.65 -11.87 -4.39
CA VAL A 33 -8.91 -10.75 -3.83
C VAL A 33 -8.14 -10.04 -4.94
N PHE A 34 -7.93 -8.75 -4.75
CA PHE A 34 -7.42 -7.74 -5.69
C PHE A 34 -8.34 -7.40 -6.88
N ARG A 35 -9.56 -7.95 -6.94
CA ARG A 35 -10.53 -7.56 -7.97
C ARG A 35 -11.03 -6.14 -7.72
N LEU A 36 -10.99 -5.31 -8.74
CA LEU A 36 -11.55 -3.96 -8.71
C LEU A 36 -13.09 -4.00 -8.60
N VAL A 37 -13.63 -3.33 -7.59
CA VAL A 37 -15.05 -3.28 -7.27
C VAL A 37 -15.77 -2.18 -8.06
N HIS A 38 -15.09 -1.07 -8.32
CA HIS A 38 -15.64 0.08 -9.06
C HIS A 38 -15.03 0.22 -10.47
N GLY A 39 -14.48 -0.87 -11.01
CA GLY A 39 -13.85 -0.90 -12.34
C GLY A 39 -12.55 -0.11 -12.45
N ASN A 40 -12.01 0.00 -13.66
CA ASN A 40 -10.65 0.52 -13.90
C ASN A 40 -10.48 2.02 -13.65
N LYS A 41 -11.57 2.78 -13.47
CA LYS A 41 -11.52 4.22 -13.23
C LYS A 41 -11.37 4.59 -11.74
N GLY A 42 -11.46 3.61 -10.83
CA GLY A 42 -11.49 3.85 -9.39
C GLY A 42 -10.17 3.65 -8.66
N THR A 43 -9.05 3.32 -9.33
CA THR A 43 -7.77 3.06 -8.65
C THR A 43 -7.26 4.24 -7.82
N THR A 44 -7.60 5.48 -8.21
CA THR A 44 -7.30 6.71 -7.48
C THR A 44 -8.54 7.51 -7.07
N ASP A 45 -9.69 7.26 -7.70
CA ASP A 45 -10.95 7.99 -7.48
C ASP A 45 -12.10 7.01 -7.19
N ILE A 46 -12.09 6.43 -6.00
CA ILE A 46 -13.17 5.54 -5.58
C ILE A 46 -14.47 6.33 -5.47
N PRO A 47 -15.58 5.83 -6.04
CA PRO A 47 -16.87 6.50 -5.97
C PRO A 47 -17.30 6.78 -4.52
N VAL A 48 -17.45 8.06 -4.20
CA VAL A 48 -18.07 8.50 -2.94
C VAL A 48 -19.57 8.64 -3.18
N PHE A 49 -20.36 7.81 -2.51
CA PHE A 49 -21.82 7.91 -2.58
C PHE A 49 -22.34 8.85 -1.50
N ASN A 50 -23.31 9.70 -1.86
CA ASN A 50 -24.11 10.39 -0.85
C ASN A 50 -25.05 9.38 -0.15
N THR A 51 -25.58 9.75 1.02
CA THR A 51 -26.44 8.86 1.83
C THR A 51 -27.70 8.37 1.11
N LYS A 52 -28.24 9.15 0.16
CA LYS A 52 -29.44 8.80 -0.60
C LYS A 52 -29.15 7.71 -1.63
N ASP A 53 -28.03 7.82 -2.34
CA ASP A 53 -27.69 6.94 -3.47
C ASP A 53 -26.83 5.74 -3.05
N MET A 54 -26.28 5.77 -1.83
CA MET A 54 -25.38 4.77 -1.25
C MET A 54 -25.89 3.33 -1.33
N ARG A 55 -27.12 3.07 -0.87
CA ARG A 55 -27.69 1.72 -0.89
C ARG A 55 -27.82 1.17 -2.31
N LEU A 56 -28.19 2.04 -3.26
CA LEU A 56 -28.30 1.66 -4.66
C LEU A 56 -26.92 1.44 -5.28
N GLY A 57 -25.96 2.34 -5.02
CA GLY A 57 -24.59 2.22 -5.50
C GLY A 57 -23.91 0.92 -5.04
N LEU A 58 -23.93 0.64 -3.74
CA LEU A 58 -23.42 -0.61 -3.19
C LEU A 58 -24.15 -1.83 -3.76
N GLY A 59 -25.48 -1.77 -3.90
CA GLY A 59 -26.25 -2.85 -4.49
C GLY A 59 -25.83 -3.16 -5.93
N LEU A 60 -25.64 -2.13 -6.76
CA LEU A 60 -25.22 -2.28 -8.15
C LEU A 60 -23.80 -2.86 -8.26
N HIS A 61 -22.86 -2.35 -7.47
CA HIS A 61 -21.49 -2.87 -7.44
C HIS A 61 -21.42 -4.30 -6.89
N LEU A 62 -22.26 -4.65 -5.90
CA LEU A 62 -22.32 -6.02 -5.40
C LEU A 62 -22.87 -6.99 -6.46
N ILE A 63 -23.93 -6.58 -7.17
CA ILE A 63 -24.49 -7.36 -8.27
C ILE A 63 -23.44 -7.57 -9.36
N ASP A 64 -22.70 -6.52 -9.72
CA ASP A 64 -21.63 -6.63 -10.72
C ASP A 64 -20.50 -7.56 -10.25
N PHE A 65 -20.04 -7.40 -9.00
CA PHE A 65 -19.06 -8.30 -8.38
C PHE A 65 -19.53 -9.76 -8.43
N LEU A 66 -20.77 -10.03 -8.02
CA LEU A 66 -21.34 -11.37 -8.03
C LEU A 66 -21.49 -11.94 -9.44
N ARG A 67 -21.90 -11.14 -10.44
CA ARG A 67 -22.00 -11.60 -11.83
C ARG A 67 -20.67 -12.05 -12.40
N ASN A 68 -19.60 -11.37 -12.02
CA ASN A 68 -18.24 -11.65 -12.47
C ASN A 68 -17.48 -12.62 -11.56
N SER A 69 -18.11 -13.10 -10.48
CA SER A 69 -17.53 -14.12 -9.61
C SER A 69 -17.59 -15.51 -10.25
N ASN A 70 -16.46 -16.21 -10.21
CA ASN A 70 -16.34 -17.60 -10.65
C ASN A 70 -16.81 -18.59 -9.57
N ASP A 71 -17.03 -18.12 -8.34
CA ASP A 71 -17.48 -18.95 -7.23
C ASP A 71 -19.00 -19.10 -7.22
N THR A 72 -19.49 -20.19 -7.81
CA THR A 72 -20.92 -20.49 -7.88
C THR A 72 -21.53 -20.75 -6.51
N GLU A 73 -20.78 -21.30 -5.56
CA GLU A 73 -21.28 -21.53 -4.20
C GLU A 73 -21.51 -20.21 -3.47
N PHE A 74 -20.55 -19.29 -3.56
CA PHE A 74 -20.68 -17.94 -3.02
C PHE A 74 -21.83 -17.17 -3.68
N LYS A 75 -21.97 -17.24 -5.02
CA LYS A 75 -23.09 -16.62 -5.74
C LYS A 75 -24.44 -17.14 -5.25
N ASN A 76 -24.59 -18.46 -5.15
CA ASN A 76 -25.83 -19.08 -4.68
C ASN A 76 -26.14 -18.70 -3.22
N PHE A 77 -25.12 -18.61 -2.38
CA PHE A 77 -25.26 -18.15 -1.01
C PHE A 77 -25.72 -16.68 -0.95
N ALA A 78 -25.05 -15.79 -1.70
CA ALA A 78 -25.34 -14.35 -1.70
C ALA A 78 -26.70 -14.00 -2.33
N LEU A 79 -27.14 -14.76 -3.33
CA LEU A 79 -28.42 -14.56 -4.01
C LEU A 79 -29.58 -15.34 -3.34
N ASN A 80 -29.35 -15.94 -2.18
CA ASN A 80 -30.37 -16.67 -1.45
C ASN A 80 -31.47 -15.70 -0.97
N LYS A 81 -32.72 -15.96 -1.37
CA LYS A 81 -33.90 -15.16 -0.96
C LYS A 81 -34.09 -15.06 0.56
N ASN A 82 -33.53 -15.99 1.32
CA ASN A 82 -33.60 -16.06 2.78
C ASN A 82 -32.29 -15.59 3.45
N LEU A 83 -31.41 -14.89 2.73
CA LEU A 83 -30.18 -14.33 3.28
C LEU A 83 -30.52 -13.36 4.42
N ASN A 84 -30.05 -13.68 5.63
CA ASN A 84 -30.26 -12.82 6.79
C ASN A 84 -29.28 -11.63 6.80
N GLY A 85 -29.62 -10.59 7.57
CA GLY A 85 -28.82 -9.37 7.67
C GLY A 85 -27.37 -9.62 8.10
N LYS A 86 -27.12 -10.58 8.99
CA LYS A 86 -25.77 -10.95 9.45
C LYS A 86 -24.90 -11.51 8.33
N ASN A 87 -25.47 -12.31 7.44
CA ASN A 87 -24.74 -12.89 6.30
C ASN A 87 -24.60 -11.88 5.16
N LEU A 88 -25.59 -11.00 4.95
CA LEU A 88 -25.46 -9.87 4.04
C LEU A 88 -24.33 -8.92 4.48
N ASP A 89 -24.26 -8.62 5.77
CA ASP A 89 -23.18 -7.82 6.37
C ASP A 89 -21.81 -8.44 6.08
N ARG A 90 -21.65 -9.75 6.30
CA ARG A 90 -20.40 -10.46 5.99
C ARG A 90 -20.00 -10.38 4.51
N ILE A 91 -20.98 -10.46 3.60
CA ILE A 91 -20.73 -10.31 2.15
C ILE A 91 -20.30 -8.87 1.83
N LEU A 92 -21.02 -7.88 2.35
CA LEU A 92 -20.70 -6.47 2.14
C LEU A 92 -19.33 -6.12 2.73
N ASN A 93 -18.99 -6.60 3.92
CA ASN A 93 -17.68 -6.42 4.54
C ASN A 93 -16.56 -7.11 3.75
N PHE A 94 -16.85 -8.19 3.02
CA PHE A 94 -15.87 -8.81 2.14
C PHE A 94 -15.65 -7.99 0.87
N VAL A 95 -16.73 -7.62 0.17
CA VAL A 95 -16.64 -6.94 -1.13
C VAL A 95 -16.21 -5.48 -0.98
N PHE A 96 -16.80 -4.77 -0.03
CA PHE A 96 -16.61 -3.34 0.16
C PHE A 96 -15.79 -2.98 1.40
N GLN A 97 -15.22 -3.94 2.12
CA GLN A 97 -14.47 -3.68 3.36
C GLN A 97 -15.28 -3.26 4.60
N PRO A 98 -14.85 -3.71 5.80
CA PRO A 98 -15.42 -3.29 7.06
C PRO A 98 -15.05 -1.85 7.46
N GLU A 99 -13.94 -1.30 6.95
CA GLU A 99 -13.49 0.03 7.38
C GLU A 99 -14.41 1.17 6.94
N PHE A 100 -15.38 0.88 6.08
CA PHE A 100 -16.29 1.89 5.57
C PHE A 100 -17.51 1.97 6.46
N HIS A 101 -17.82 3.18 6.93
CA HIS A 101 -19.05 3.42 7.68
C HIS A 101 -20.29 3.09 6.81
N VAL A 102 -20.13 3.28 5.50
CA VAL A 102 -21.15 3.21 4.46
C VAL A 102 -21.80 1.82 4.29
N PRO A 103 -21.08 0.72 4.00
CA PRO A 103 -21.69 -0.62 3.87
C PRO A 103 -22.34 -1.11 5.17
N ARG A 104 -21.74 -0.80 6.32
CA ARG A 104 -22.26 -1.20 7.64
C ARG A 104 -23.54 -0.47 8.01
N MET A 105 -23.66 0.82 7.69
CA MET A 105 -24.92 1.57 7.85
C MET A 105 -26.06 1.02 6.96
N VAL A 106 -25.75 0.30 5.88
CA VAL A 106 -26.77 -0.33 5.02
C VAL A 106 -27.21 -1.69 5.53
N SER A 107 -26.33 -2.45 6.21
CA SER A 107 -26.60 -3.81 6.69
C SER A 107 -27.10 -3.88 8.14
N THR A 108 -26.76 -2.90 8.99
CA THR A 108 -27.07 -2.93 10.44
C THR A 108 -27.21 -1.54 11.05
N ASP A 109 -28.09 -1.42 12.05
CA ASP A 109 -28.28 -0.19 12.83
C ASP A 109 -27.22 0.00 13.96
N ASN A 110 -26.40 -1.03 14.23
CA ASN A 110 -25.46 -1.10 15.36
C ASN A 110 -24.00 -0.82 14.98
N PHE A 111 -23.75 0.08 14.01
CA PHE A 111 -22.39 0.34 13.50
C PHE A 111 -21.35 0.73 14.56
N LYS A 112 -21.79 1.25 15.72
CA LYS A 112 -20.92 1.66 16.84
C LYS A 112 -20.36 0.50 17.66
N GLU A 113 -20.97 -0.68 17.58
CA GLU A 113 -20.56 -1.87 18.36
C GLU A 113 -19.41 -2.63 17.68
N VAL A 114 -19.10 -2.28 16.43
CA VAL A 114 -18.10 -2.99 15.62
C VAL A 114 -16.73 -2.34 15.79
N LYS A 115 -15.75 -3.12 16.25
CA LYS A 115 -14.37 -2.67 16.39
C LYS A 115 -13.73 -2.57 15.00
N LEU A 116 -13.39 -1.36 14.56
CA LEU A 116 -12.58 -1.14 13.36
C LEU A 116 -11.17 -1.70 13.57
N ARG A 117 -10.57 -2.27 12.52
CA ARG A 117 -9.15 -2.62 12.57
C ARG A 117 -8.31 -1.35 12.67
N GLU A 118 -7.15 -1.48 13.30
CA GLU A 118 -6.19 -0.38 13.31
C GLU A 118 -5.65 -0.18 11.87
N MET A 119 -5.60 1.08 11.44
CA MET A 119 -4.96 1.45 10.18
C MET A 119 -3.49 1.04 10.24
N SER A 120 -2.97 0.36 9.23
CA SER A 120 -1.56 -0.02 9.17
C SER A 120 -0.65 1.17 8.83
N ALA A 121 0.65 1.03 9.07
CA ALA A 121 1.62 2.05 8.69
C ALA A 121 1.63 2.33 7.18
N GLU A 122 1.52 1.30 6.34
CA GLU A 122 1.46 1.43 4.88
C GLU A 122 0.26 2.25 4.43
N GLU A 123 -0.91 1.99 5.02
CA GLU A 123 -2.12 2.74 4.74
C GLU A 123 -2.03 4.18 5.22
N ALA A 124 -1.48 4.41 6.41
CA ALA A 124 -1.31 5.76 6.94
C ALA A 124 -0.37 6.60 6.05
N VAL A 125 0.71 6.00 5.54
CA VAL A 125 1.62 6.63 4.58
C VAL A 125 0.86 6.97 3.30
N ARG A 126 0.24 6.00 2.63
CA ARG A 126 -0.50 6.22 1.37
C ARG A 126 -1.60 7.27 1.52
N ALA A 127 -2.33 7.25 2.63
CA ALA A 127 -3.44 8.14 2.92
C ALA A 127 -3.05 9.55 3.37
N TYR A 128 -1.76 9.89 3.48
CA TYR A 128 -1.30 11.17 4.03
C TYR A 128 -1.79 11.41 5.48
N ASN A 129 -2.03 10.35 6.25
CA ASN A 129 -2.62 10.45 7.58
C ASN A 129 -1.53 10.50 8.67
N PHE A 130 -0.94 11.69 8.85
CA PHE A 130 0.13 11.90 9.84
C PHE A 130 -0.29 11.62 11.29
N ALA A 131 -1.57 11.83 11.62
CA ALA A 131 -2.10 11.53 12.94
C ALA A 131 -2.07 10.01 13.19
N ALA A 132 -2.59 9.20 12.28
CA ALA A 132 -2.52 7.75 12.37
C ALA A 132 -1.06 7.25 12.30
N LEU A 133 -0.23 7.85 11.44
CA LEU A 133 1.18 7.48 11.30
C LEU A 133 1.96 7.68 12.60
N SER A 134 1.64 8.70 13.40
CA SER A 134 2.30 8.94 14.68
C SER A 134 2.18 7.76 15.65
N ALA A 135 1.08 7.00 15.59
CA ALA A 135 0.89 5.80 16.40
C ALA A 135 1.81 4.64 15.99
N HIS A 136 2.33 4.67 14.76
CA HIS A 136 3.25 3.68 14.19
C HIS A 136 4.73 4.06 14.32
N MET A 137 5.07 5.21 14.91
CA MET A 137 6.45 5.70 15.05
C MET A 137 6.83 5.90 16.52
N LYS A 138 6.70 4.85 17.33
CA LYS A 138 6.92 4.92 18.79
C LYS A 138 8.39 4.99 19.17
N ASN A 139 9.27 4.49 18.32
CA ASN A 139 10.72 4.45 18.51
C ASN A 139 11.41 4.46 17.14
N LYS A 140 12.74 4.53 17.15
CA LYS A 140 13.56 4.60 15.94
C LYS A 140 13.42 3.36 15.04
N ASP A 141 13.33 2.17 15.62
CA ASP A 141 13.15 0.93 14.84
C ASP A 141 11.84 0.93 14.06
N ASP A 142 10.76 1.41 14.68
CA ASP A 142 9.47 1.56 14.01
C ASP A 142 9.52 2.68 12.94
N ALA A 143 10.22 3.77 13.23
CA ALA A 143 10.46 4.84 12.25
C ALA A 143 11.26 4.34 11.02
N CYS A 144 12.23 3.44 11.19
CA CYS A 144 12.93 2.80 10.07
C CYS A 144 11.99 1.97 9.19
N LYS A 145 11.03 1.24 9.77
CA LYS A 145 10.03 0.50 8.98
C LYS A 145 9.15 1.46 8.17
N VAL A 146 8.71 2.55 8.79
CA VAL A 146 7.93 3.60 8.10
C VAL A 146 8.76 4.28 7.01
N MET A 147 10.06 4.49 7.23
CA MET A 147 10.98 5.02 6.21
C MET A 147 10.97 4.17 4.94
N GLY A 148 11.12 2.85 5.07
CA GLY A 148 11.10 1.95 3.91
C GLY A 148 9.77 1.99 3.15
N ILE A 149 8.65 2.05 3.88
CA ILE A 149 7.32 2.21 3.28
C ILE A 149 7.22 3.53 2.52
N ALA A 150 7.70 4.63 3.10
CA ALA A 150 7.64 5.95 2.49
C ALA A 150 8.50 6.05 1.22
N ILE A 151 9.69 5.44 1.21
CA ILE A 151 10.55 5.35 0.01
C ILE A 151 9.80 4.65 -1.12
N ASN A 152 9.25 3.45 -0.86
CA ASN A 152 8.55 2.65 -1.87
C ASN A 152 7.26 3.30 -2.40
N ASN A 153 6.74 4.33 -1.73
CA ASN A 153 5.55 5.07 -2.17
C ASN A 153 5.89 6.51 -2.61
N ALA A 154 7.17 6.85 -2.80
CA ALA A 154 7.64 8.18 -3.19
C ALA A 154 7.12 9.32 -2.27
N ARG A 155 7.07 9.08 -0.96
CA ARG A 155 6.43 9.97 0.03
C ARG A 155 7.41 10.89 0.73
N LYS A 156 7.92 11.89 0.00
CA LYS A 156 8.89 12.86 0.55
C LYS A 156 8.38 13.59 1.80
N ASP A 157 7.09 13.93 1.85
CA ASP A 157 6.45 14.56 3.00
C ASP A 157 6.57 13.74 4.30
N VAL A 158 6.44 12.41 4.19
CA VAL A 158 6.64 11.50 5.31
C VAL A 158 8.12 11.35 5.67
N ILE A 159 9.00 11.31 4.67
CA ILE A 159 10.46 11.29 4.87
C ILE A 159 10.92 12.53 5.66
N ASP A 160 10.44 13.71 5.27
CA ASP A 160 10.75 14.98 5.94
C ASP A 160 10.27 14.97 7.40
N LEU A 161 9.08 14.43 7.67
CA LEU A 161 8.59 14.23 9.03
C LEU A 161 9.48 13.29 9.83
N LEU A 162 9.93 12.18 9.25
CA LEU A 162 10.82 11.23 9.91
C LEU A 162 12.15 11.88 10.27
N PHE A 163 12.77 12.60 9.33
CA PHE A 163 14.01 13.34 9.58
C PHE A 163 13.86 14.45 10.61
N SER A 164 12.67 15.04 10.76
CA SER A 164 12.40 16.04 11.81
C SER A 164 12.33 15.45 13.22
N LYS A 165 12.06 14.14 13.35
CA LYS A 165 11.80 13.45 14.62
C LYS A 165 12.92 12.52 15.06
N PHE A 166 13.67 11.97 14.11
CA PHE A 166 14.66 10.95 14.37
C PHE A 166 15.93 11.23 13.58
N SER A 167 17.07 10.97 14.22
CA SER A 167 18.35 10.89 13.55
C SER A 167 18.60 9.45 13.10
N PHE A 168 18.84 9.27 11.80
CA PHE A 168 19.13 7.97 11.21
C PHE A 168 20.62 7.86 10.87
N THR A 169 21.13 6.64 10.98
CA THR A 169 22.41 6.25 10.41
C THR A 169 22.19 5.26 9.27
N ARG A 170 23.20 5.05 8.44
CA ARG A 170 23.17 4.00 7.41
C ARG A 170 22.88 2.61 7.99
N GLU A 171 23.46 2.29 9.14
CA GLU A 171 23.27 0.99 9.80
C GLU A 171 21.81 0.78 10.25
N ASP A 172 21.16 1.83 10.74
CA ASP A 172 19.75 1.79 11.11
C ASP A 172 18.88 1.39 9.91
N LEU A 173 19.19 1.93 8.74
CA LEU A 173 18.42 1.71 7.51
C LEU A 173 18.66 0.31 6.94
N ILE A 174 19.90 -0.19 6.92
CA ILE A 174 20.24 -1.52 6.39
C ILE A 174 19.57 -2.65 7.20
N LYS A 175 19.56 -2.53 8.53
CA LYS A 175 19.12 -3.63 9.40
C LYS A 175 17.61 -3.66 9.68
N LYS A 176 16.93 -2.50 9.59
CA LYS A 176 15.59 -2.32 10.17
C LYS A 176 14.52 -1.85 9.19
N THR A 177 14.89 -1.43 7.99
CA THR A 177 13.91 -1.36 6.90
C THR A 177 13.63 -2.82 6.50
N ASN A 178 12.40 -3.31 6.66
CA ASN A 178 12.02 -4.66 6.24
C ASN A 178 11.93 -4.76 4.70
N MET A 179 12.93 -4.21 4.02
CA MET A 179 12.99 -4.10 2.57
C MET A 179 13.42 -5.43 1.98
N TYR A 180 12.60 -5.95 1.08
CA TYR A 180 12.96 -7.10 0.26
C TYR A 180 14.23 -6.82 -0.55
N TYR A 181 14.48 -5.55 -0.89
CA TYR A 181 15.58 -5.09 -1.72
C TYR A 181 16.59 -4.28 -0.90
N ASP A 182 17.71 -3.93 -1.54
CA ASP A 182 18.65 -2.97 -0.98
C ASP A 182 18.00 -1.57 -1.02
N ILE A 183 18.29 -0.71 -0.03
CA ILE A 183 17.64 0.60 0.04
C ILE A 183 18.03 1.47 -1.17
N GLU A 184 19.26 1.32 -1.65
CA GLU A 184 19.77 1.96 -2.86
C GLU A 184 18.98 1.54 -4.10
N TYR A 185 18.61 0.25 -4.21
CA TYR A 185 17.74 -0.20 -5.30
C TYR A 185 16.39 0.52 -5.23
N SER A 186 15.74 0.55 -4.06
CA SER A 186 14.43 1.21 -3.90
C SER A 186 14.47 2.72 -4.14
N LEU A 187 15.60 3.38 -3.85
CA LEU A 187 15.80 4.81 -4.12
C LEU A 187 16.09 5.12 -5.60
N SER A 188 16.33 4.10 -6.42
CA SER A 188 16.65 4.22 -7.85
C SER A 188 15.72 3.45 -8.78
N ASP A 189 14.66 2.85 -8.23
CA ASP A 189 13.64 2.14 -9.02
C ASP A 189 12.86 3.12 -9.92
N SER A 190 12.15 2.58 -10.91
CA SER A 190 11.44 3.32 -11.95
C SER A 190 10.45 4.38 -11.41
N ASP A 191 9.80 4.10 -10.27
CA ASP A 191 8.84 5.00 -9.62
C ASP A 191 9.45 5.83 -8.47
N ALA A 192 10.77 5.80 -8.28
CA ALA A 192 11.43 6.50 -7.17
C ALA A 192 11.47 8.03 -7.37
N ASP A 193 11.33 8.78 -6.27
CA ASP A 193 11.42 10.24 -6.26
C ASP A 193 12.89 10.69 -6.16
N GLU A 194 13.36 11.44 -7.17
CA GLU A 194 14.74 11.91 -7.26
C GLU A 194 15.16 12.80 -6.08
N LYS A 195 14.22 13.49 -5.44
CA LYS A 195 14.49 14.35 -4.28
C LYS A 195 14.73 13.53 -3.03
N ILE A 196 14.02 12.40 -2.87
CA ILE A 196 14.26 11.49 -1.75
C ILE A 196 15.65 10.88 -1.89
N LEU A 197 16.03 10.42 -3.08
CA LEU A 197 17.40 9.93 -3.33
C LEU A 197 18.44 10.99 -2.96
N LYS A 198 18.24 12.23 -3.40
CA LYS A 198 19.16 13.34 -3.10
C LYS A 198 19.30 13.58 -1.59
N ASP A 199 18.19 13.62 -0.85
CA ASP A 199 18.21 13.79 0.61
C ASP A 199 19.04 12.68 1.30
N PHE A 200 18.93 11.45 0.81
CA PHE A 200 19.69 10.31 1.36
C PHE A 200 21.18 10.39 1.06
N LEU A 201 21.55 10.81 -0.15
CA LEU A 201 22.95 11.06 -0.55
C LEU A 201 23.57 12.22 0.25
N GLU A 202 22.88 13.36 0.35
CA GLU A 202 23.34 14.53 1.11
C GLU A 202 23.58 14.23 2.59
N ARG A 203 22.76 13.36 3.16
CA ARG A 203 22.86 12.94 4.56
C ARG A 203 23.85 11.79 4.78
N GLY A 204 24.46 11.27 3.72
CA GLY A 204 25.37 10.12 3.79
C GLY A 204 24.70 8.82 4.24
N LEU A 205 23.38 8.70 4.06
CA LEU A 205 22.60 7.55 4.52
C LEU A 205 22.73 6.34 3.60
N VAL A 206 23.20 6.55 2.37
CA VAL A 206 23.48 5.51 1.36
C VAL A 206 24.84 5.76 0.71
N GLU A 207 25.35 4.78 -0.02
CA GLU A 207 26.56 4.94 -0.84
C GLU A 207 26.19 5.04 -2.32
N PRO A 208 26.69 6.05 -3.06
CA PRO A 208 26.38 6.21 -4.48
C PRO A 208 26.84 5.00 -5.32
N ASN A 209 27.91 4.34 -4.89
CA ASN A 209 28.53 3.19 -5.55
C ASN A 209 28.20 1.85 -4.86
N HIS A 210 27.10 1.79 -4.10
CA HIS A 210 26.65 0.53 -3.54
C HIS A 210 26.26 -0.41 -4.68
N VAL A 211 26.97 -1.53 -4.77
CA VAL A 211 26.61 -2.62 -5.68
C VAL A 211 25.48 -3.43 -5.06
N PHE A 212 24.38 -3.55 -5.79
CA PHE A 212 23.23 -4.32 -5.34
C PHE A 212 23.60 -5.79 -5.11
N ARG A 213 23.01 -6.37 -4.07
CA ARG A 213 23.28 -7.75 -3.64
C ARG A 213 22.09 -8.67 -3.88
N LYS A 214 20.89 -8.11 -4.07
CA LYS A 214 19.65 -8.87 -4.19
C LYS A 214 19.07 -8.82 -5.60
N ILE A 215 18.40 -7.73 -5.95
CA ILE A 215 17.85 -7.51 -7.30
C ILE A 215 18.89 -6.78 -8.13
N ASN A 216 18.99 -7.14 -9.40
CA ASN A 216 19.99 -6.60 -10.32
C ASN A 216 21.39 -6.69 -9.72
N SER A 217 21.72 -7.84 -9.13
CA SER A 217 22.98 -8.04 -8.41
C SER A 217 24.16 -7.73 -9.33
N GLY A 218 25.08 -6.88 -8.85
CA GLY A 218 26.21 -6.39 -9.65
C GLY A 218 25.99 -4.98 -10.21
N ASP A 219 24.74 -4.54 -10.34
CA ASP A 219 24.39 -3.19 -10.78
C ASP A 219 24.43 -2.20 -9.60
N THR A 220 24.32 -0.92 -9.94
CA THR A 220 24.28 0.22 -9.00
C THR A 220 23.03 1.07 -9.23
N MET A 221 22.84 2.10 -8.39
CA MET A 221 21.79 3.10 -8.63
C MET A 221 21.93 3.81 -9.98
N LEU A 222 23.17 3.98 -10.47
CA LEU A 222 23.40 4.61 -11.77
C LEU A 222 22.93 3.71 -12.92
N ASP A 223 23.20 2.41 -12.86
CA ASP A 223 22.71 1.44 -13.84
C ASP A 223 21.17 1.43 -13.89
N ASN A 224 20.52 1.38 -12.73
CA ASN A 224 19.06 1.47 -12.64
C ASN A 224 18.52 2.77 -13.27
N ALA A 225 19.13 3.92 -12.95
CA ALA A 225 18.70 5.21 -13.49
C ALA A 225 18.88 5.30 -15.02
N ILE A 226 19.95 4.71 -15.57
CA ILE A 226 20.20 4.60 -17.02
C ILE A 226 19.15 3.69 -17.68
N ASN A 227 18.91 2.52 -17.12
CA ASN A 227 17.94 1.55 -17.64
C ASN A 227 16.51 2.12 -17.69
N ASN A 228 16.19 3.01 -16.75
CA ASN A 228 14.89 3.70 -16.68
C ASN A 228 14.83 5.03 -17.46
N ASP A 229 15.89 5.44 -18.18
CA ASP A 229 16.04 6.75 -18.85
C ASP A 229 15.72 7.95 -17.92
N ASN A 230 16.03 7.83 -16.62
CA ASN A 230 15.75 8.87 -15.63
C ASN A 230 16.88 9.90 -15.57
N LYS A 231 16.90 10.81 -16.55
CA LYS A 231 17.96 11.84 -16.72
C LYS A 231 18.24 12.68 -15.48
N LYS A 232 17.22 13.01 -14.69
CA LYS A 232 17.41 13.80 -13.46
C LYS A 232 18.17 12.99 -12.41
N MET A 233 17.77 11.74 -12.23
CA MET A 233 18.40 10.84 -11.27
C MET A 233 19.84 10.51 -11.68
N ILE A 234 20.08 10.28 -12.98
CA ILE A 234 21.43 10.15 -13.54
C ILE A 234 22.30 11.35 -13.17
N ASN A 235 21.83 12.57 -13.43
CA ASN A 235 22.59 13.78 -13.12
C ASN A 235 22.92 13.89 -11.62
N ILE A 236 21.93 13.65 -10.74
CA ILE A 236 22.15 13.65 -9.29
C ILE A 236 23.22 12.61 -8.93
N LEU A 237 23.08 11.37 -9.36
CA LEU A 237 24.02 10.30 -9.02
C LEU A 237 25.46 10.64 -9.47
N LEU A 238 25.63 11.19 -10.69
CA LEU A 238 26.93 11.63 -11.19
C LEU A 238 27.52 12.79 -10.37
N GLU A 239 26.71 13.73 -9.87
CA GLU A 239 27.17 14.79 -8.95
C GLU A 239 27.79 14.22 -7.66
N TYR A 240 27.32 13.05 -7.21
CA TYR A 240 27.86 12.34 -6.04
C TYR A 240 28.90 11.28 -6.40
N GLY A 241 29.42 11.28 -7.65
CA GLY A 241 30.47 10.37 -8.08
C GLY A 241 30.02 8.91 -8.22
N ALA A 242 28.74 8.69 -8.55
CA ALA A 242 28.25 7.36 -8.89
C ALA A 242 28.92 6.84 -10.17
N MET A 243 29.18 5.54 -10.18
CA MET A 243 29.73 4.76 -11.28
C MET A 243 28.82 3.56 -11.53
N THR A 244 28.85 3.02 -12.75
CA THR A 244 28.15 1.78 -13.07
C THR A 244 28.82 0.59 -12.37
N GLY A 245 28.09 -0.50 -12.22
CA GLY A 245 28.64 -1.76 -11.71
C GLY A 245 29.79 -2.26 -12.56
N GLU A 246 29.70 -2.10 -13.89
CA GLU A 246 30.77 -2.43 -14.83
C GLU A 246 32.04 -1.60 -14.57
N GLU A 247 31.92 -0.29 -14.39
CA GLU A 247 33.04 0.59 -14.07
C GLU A 247 33.71 0.21 -12.74
N ILE A 248 32.91 -0.09 -11.71
CA ILE A 248 33.43 -0.53 -10.40
C ILE A 248 34.25 -1.82 -10.54
N ASN A 249 33.72 -2.80 -11.29
CA ASN A 249 34.40 -4.08 -11.49
C ASN A 249 35.70 -3.95 -12.29
N ASN A 250 35.79 -2.96 -13.19
CA ASN A 250 37.01 -2.69 -13.96
C ASN A 250 38.07 -1.91 -13.17
N HIS A 251 37.71 -1.35 -12.01
CA HIS A 251 38.59 -0.56 -11.14
C HIS A 251 38.88 -1.22 -9.77
N SER A 252 38.41 -2.46 -9.55
CA SER A 252 38.61 -3.25 -8.33
C SER A 252 39.75 -4.26 -8.46
#